data_AF-A0AAE0TNE9-F1
#
_entry.id   AF-A0AAE0TNE9-F1
#
_cell.length_a   1.000
_cell.length_b   1.000
_cell.length_c   1.000
_cell.angle_alpha   90.00
_cell.angle_beta   90.00
_cell.angle_gamma   90.00
#
_symmetry.space_group_name_H-M   'P 1'
#
loop_
_entity.id
_entity.type
_entity.pdbx_description
1 polymer ?
#
loop_
_entity_poly.entity_id
_entity_poly.type
_entity_poly.pdbx_seq_one_letter_code
_entity_poly.pdbx_strand_id
1 'polypeptide(L)'
;MYKTPDGKKHFSMFNLMNNAFPNFAYDAKDDVELTAMQQDELFLYQLQEPNPKALGPLACYRAGICDNAHTSKQVHSSLLRNHCLGRETGLLDTRKITKHFANEVPYISVHAQRKLITLLFLWEAEDDRWEQIKHRQSEYAEKEADARKAGDVDMAGKYATTIAELEKEKTVRPSQRSGSSI
;
A
#
# COMPACT_ATOMS: atom_id res chain seq x y z
N MET A 1 -8.28 1.37 -15.52
CA MET A 1 -9.48 0.72 -14.96
C MET A 1 -9.93 -0.34 -15.96
N TYR A 2 -10.12 -1.60 -15.55
CA TYR A 2 -10.69 -2.63 -16.42
C TYR A 2 -11.83 -3.33 -15.71
N LYS A 3 -12.79 -3.85 -16.50
CA LYS A 3 -13.91 -4.65 -15.99
C LYS A 3 -13.52 -6.12 -16.06
N THR A 4 -13.70 -6.84 -14.96
CA THR A 4 -13.67 -8.31 -14.98
C THR A 4 -14.95 -8.85 -15.64
N PRO A 5 -14.97 -10.13 -16.08
CA PRO A 5 -16.18 -10.77 -16.60
C PRO A 5 -17.38 -10.68 -15.64
N ASP A 6 -17.10 -10.58 -14.34
CA ASP A 6 -18.09 -10.43 -13.26
C ASP A 6 -18.57 -8.98 -13.04
N GLY A 7 -18.19 -8.03 -13.91
CA GLY A 7 -18.65 -6.64 -13.87
C GLY A 7 -18.03 -5.76 -12.79
N LYS A 8 -17.13 -6.29 -11.96
CA LYS A 8 -16.40 -5.53 -10.93
C LYS A 8 -15.33 -4.64 -11.57
N LYS A 9 -15.25 -3.38 -11.11
CA LYS A 9 -14.21 -2.43 -11.53
C LYS A 9 -12.95 -2.70 -10.71
N HIS A 10 -11.90 -3.17 -11.36
CA HIS A 10 -10.59 -3.33 -10.71
C HIS A 10 -9.64 -2.22 -11.14
N PHE A 11 -8.92 -1.68 -10.16
CA PHE A 11 -7.78 -0.80 -10.41
C PHE A 11 -6.66 -1.68 -10.99
N SER A 12 -6.30 -1.43 -12.25
CA SER A 12 -5.14 -2.08 -12.87
C SER A 12 -3.94 -1.16 -12.75
N MET A 13 -3.08 -1.48 -11.80
CA MET A 13 -1.73 -0.94 -11.70
C MET A 13 -0.95 -1.17 -12.99
N PHE A 14 -1.19 -2.30 -13.67
CA PHE A 14 -0.56 -2.65 -14.95
C PHE A 14 -0.88 -1.65 -16.07
N ASN A 15 -2.14 -1.21 -16.19
CA ASN A 15 -2.51 -0.19 -17.18
C ASN A 15 -1.94 1.19 -16.83
N LEU A 16 -1.73 1.48 -15.54
CA LEU A 16 -1.06 2.71 -15.10
C LEU A 16 0.45 2.65 -15.43
N MET A 17 1.10 1.53 -15.12
CA MET A 17 2.52 1.29 -15.39
C MET A 17 2.85 1.25 -16.89
N ASN A 18 2.07 0.57 -17.71
CA ASN A 18 2.32 0.51 -19.17
C ASN A 18 2.21 1.88 -19.84
N ASN A 19 1.34 2.76 -19.32
CA ASN A 19 1.22 4.13 -19.80
C ASN A 19 2.35 5.02 -19.27
N ALA A 20 2.81 4.82 -18.03
CA ALA A 20 3.86 5.63 -17.41
C ALA A 20 5.28 5.21 -17.85
N PHE A 21 5.48 3.93 -18.17
CA PHE A 21 6.78 3.36 -18.51
C PHE A 21 6.67 2.40 -19.71
N PRO A 22 6.73 2.91 -20.96
CA PRO A 22 6.49 2.12 -22.17
C PRO A 22 7.51 0.99 -22.43
N ASN A 23 8.73 1.09 -21.88
CA ASN A 23 9.72 0.00 -21.92
C ASN A 23 9.29 -1.26 -21.15
N PHE A 24 8.15 -1.20 -20.46
CA PHE A 24 7.63 -2.28 -19.62
C PHE A 24 6.49 -3.08 -20.27
N ALA A 25 6.01 -2.71 -21.46
CA ALA A 25 4.81 -3.26 -22.08
C ALA A 25 4.89 -4.69 -22.67
N TYR A 26 6.04 -5.38 -22.60
CA TYR A 26 6.26 -6.66 -23.31
C TYR A 26 6.13 -7.95 -22.46
N ASP A 27 5.89 -7.87 -21.15
CA ASP A 27 5.81 -9.07 -20.29
C ASP A 27 4.37 -9.54 -20.04
N ALA A 28 4.21 -10.84 -19.81
CA ALA A 28 2.94 -11.44 -19.42
C ALA A 28 2.46 -10.85 -18.08
N LYS A 29 1.17 -10.49 -18.03
CA LYS A 29 0.51 -9.83 -16.88
C LYS A 29 0.75 -10.55 -15.55
N ASP A 30 0.75 -11.88 -15.57
CA ASP A 30 0.88 -12.72 -14.37
C ASP A 30 2.29 -12.69 -13.76
N ASP A 31 3.29 -12.22 -14.52
CA ASP A 31 4.68 -12.22 -14.09
C ASP A 31 5.05 -10.94 -13.34
N VAL A 32 4.26 -9.86 -13.40
CA VAL A 32 4.64 -8.55 -12.82
C VAL A 32 3.77 -8.16 -11.60
N GLU A 33 2.63 -8.81 -11.42
CA GLU A 33 1.74 -8.56 -10.29
C GLU A 33 2.21 -9.28 -9.00
N LEU A 34 2.01 -8.64 -7.85
CA LEU A 34 2.18 -9.30 -6.55
C LEU A 34 1.00 -10.24 -6.31
N THR A 35 1.28 -11.50 -5.99
CA THR A 35 0.26 -12.44 -5.56
C THR A 35 -0.40 -11.97 -4.25
N ALA A 36 -1.64 -12.39 -3.99
CA ALA A 36 -2.34 -12.05 -2.75
C ALA A 36 -1.54 -12.43 -1.48
N MET A 37 -0.83 -13.56 -1.53
CA MET A 37 0.04 -13.99 -0.44
C MET A 37 1.21 -13.01 -0.22
N GLN A 38 1.86 -12.55 -1.29
CA GLN A 38 2.96 -11.58 -1.17
C GLN A 38 2.48 -10.23 -0.63
N GLN A 39 1.29 -9.79 -1.03
CA GLN A 39 0.68 -8.56 -0.51
C GLN A 39 0.39 -8.68 1.00
N ASP A 40 -0.17 -9.82 1.42
CA ASP A 40 -0.47 -10.09 2.82
C ASP A 40 0.80 -10.19 3.68
N GLU A 41 1.85 -10.87 3.19
CA GLU A 41 3.13 -10.98 3.89
C GLU A 41 3.81 -9.61 4.08
N LEU A 42 3.81 -8.77 3.04
CA LEU A 42 4.27 -7.39 3.13
C LEU A 42 3.46 -6.63 4.20
N PHE A 43 2.13 -6.70 4.11
CA PHE A 43 1.25 -5.99 5.02
C PHE A 43 1.45 -6.42 6.49
N LEU A 44 1.52 -7.73 6.75
CA LEU A 44 1.76 -8.26 8.09
C LEU A 44 3.13 -7.87 8.64
N TYR A 45 4.16 -7.85 7.79
CA TYR A 45 5.48 -7.37 8.17
C TYR A 45 5.43 -5.91 8.61
N GLN A 46 4.80 -5.04 7.81
CA GLN A 46 4.74 -3.61 8.12
C GLN A 46 3.91 -3.32 9.39
N LEU A 47 2.85 -4.08 9.65
CA LEU A 47 2.10 -3.95 10.91
C LEU A 47 2.94 -4.24 12.17
N GLN A 48 4.05 -4.96 12.04
CA GLN A 48 4.97 -5.24 13.15
C GLN A 48 6.05 -4.17 13.31
N GLU A 49 6.24 -3.30 12.32
CA GLU A 49 7.23 -2.24 12.36
C GLU A 49 6.75 -1.05 13.22
N PRO A 50 7.66 -0.28 13.83
CA PRO A 50 7.30 0.85 14.68
C PRO A 50 6.47 1.92 13.97
N ASN A 51 6.69 2.09 12.66
CA ASN A 51 5.88 2.92 11.79
C ASN A 51 5.35 2.06 10.64
N PRO A 52 4.14 1.50 10.76
CA PRO A 52 3.58 0.66 9.72
C PRO A 52 3.45 1.36 8.38
N LYS A 53 3.34 2.69 8.31
CA LYS A 53 3.26 3.46 7.06
C LYS A 53 4.60 3.50 6.31
N ALA A 54 5.71 3.50 7.03
CA ALA A 54 7.02 3.59 6.43
C ALA A 54 7.45 2.23 5.86
N LEU A 55 7.98 2.22 4.63
CA LEU A 55 8.43 0.97 4.04
C LEU A 55 9.72 0.51 4.73
N GLY A 56 9.64 -0.54 5.56
CA GLY A 56 10.80 -1.12 6.24
C GLY A 56 11.87 -1.73 5.32
N PRO A 57 13.11 -1.91 5.82
CA PRO A 57 14.26 -2.38 5.03
C PRO A 57 14.15 -3.82 4.53
N LEU A 58 13.29 -4.64 5.14
CA LEU A 58 13.05 -6.02 4.73
C LEU A 58 11.77 -6.19 3.89
N ALA A 59 11.08 -5.10 3.55
CA ALA A 59 9.82 -5.15 2.82
C ALA A 59 9.91 -5.91 1.48
N CYS A 60 10.98 -5.65 0.71
CA CYS A 60 11.17 -6.29 -0.59
C CYS A 60 11.49 -7.79 -0.45
N TYR A 61 12.18 -8.19 0.62
CA TYR A 61 12.39 -9.60 0.94
C TYR A 61 11.08 -10.30 1.35
N ARG A 62 10.29 -9.68 2.23
CA ARG A 62 9.00 -10.22 2.69
C ARG A 62 7.97 -10.35 1.57
N ALA A 63 7.96 -9.41 0.65
CA ALA A 63 7.13 -9.48 -0.55
C ALA A 63 7.64 -10.45 -1.63
N GLY A 64 8.78 -11.13 -1.40
CA GLY A 64 9.36 -12.07 -2.38
C GLY A 64 9.88 -11.39 -3.65
N ILE A 65 10.31 -10.14 -3.57
CA ILE A 65 10.96 -9.40 -4.68
C ILE A 65 12.47 -9.63 -4.67
N CYS A 66 13.04 -9.72 -3.47
CA CYS A 66 14.45 -10.03 -3.26
C CYS A 66 14.59 -11.44 -2.71
N ASP A 67 15.59 -12.19 -3.17
CA ASP A 67 15.84 -13.55 -2.69
C ASP A 67 16.40 -13.59 -1.26
N ASN A 68 16.97 -12.49 -0.79
CA ASN A 68 17.60 -12.41 0.52
C ASN A 68 17.49 -11.01 1.15
N ALA A 69 17.67 -10.99 2.47
CA ALA A 69 17.59 -9.77 3.28
C ALA A 69 18.69 -8.74 2.95
N HIS A 70 19.87 -9.17 2.49
CA HIS A 70 20.95 -8.26 2.14
C HIS A 70 20.58 -7.41 0.93
N THR A 71 20.11 -8.05 -0.16
CA THR A 71 19.63 -7.36 -1.36
C THR A 71 18.44 -6.44 -1.05
N SER A 72 17.51 -6.86 -0.18
CA SER A 72 16.40 -6.00 0.24
C SER A 72 16.87 -4.70 0.91
N LYS A 73 17.91 -4.77 1.76
CA LYS A 73 18.50 -3.58 2.38
C LYS A 73 19.19 -2.67 1.36
N GLN A 74 19.84 -3.25 0.33
CA GLN A 74 20.45 -2.47 -0.76
C GLN A 74 19.38 -1.76 -1.61
N VAL A 75 18.29 -2.45 -1.92
CA VAL A 75 17.13 -1.86 -2.61
C VAL A 75 16.55 -0.73 -1.78
N HIS A 76 16.28 -0.96 -0.49
CA HIS A 76 15.78 0.08 0.42
C HIS A 76 16.68 1.32 0.49
N SER A 77 17.99 1.10 0.62
CA SER A 77 18.99 2.19 0.60
C SER A 77 18.99 2.96 -0.72
N SER A 78 18.72 2.28 -1.83
CA SER A 78 18.61 2.92 -3.15
C SER A 78 17.34 3.76 -3.23
N LEU A 79 16.21 3.25 -2.76
CA LEU A 79 14.95 4.01 -2.72
C LEU A 79 15.08 5.28 -1.87
N LEU A 80 15.81 5.23 -0.75
CA LEU A 80 16.13 6.42 0.06
C LEU A 80 17.07 7.40 -0.67
N ARG A 81 18.05 6.88 -1.42
CA ARG A 81 18.99 7.71 -2.19
C ARG A 81 18.29 8.45 -3.33
N ASN A 82 17.34 7.78 -3.98
CA ASN A 82 16.59 8.29 -5.12
C ASN A 82 15.30 9.03 -4.71
N HIS A 83 15.13 9.28 -3.40
CA HIS A 83 13.99 10.00 -2.83
C HIS A 83 12.62 9.36 -3.03
N CYS A 84 12.55 8.11 -3.50
CA CYS A 84 11.31 7.33 -3.50
C CYS A 84 10.84 7.07 -2.06
N LEU A 85 11.76 6.94 -1.11
CA LEU A 85 11.46 6.95 0.32
C LEU A 85 11.99 8.24 0.95
N GLY A 86 11.17 8.88 1.78
CA GLY A 86 11.58 10.02 2.61
C GLY A 86 12.68 9.59 3.59
N ARG A 87 13.79 10.34 3.66
CA ARG A 87 14.94 9.97 4.51
C ARG A 87 14.63 9.94 6.00
N GLU A 88 13.76 10.85 6.44
CA GLU A 88 13.39 10.99 7.85
C GLU A 88 12.10 10.24 8.16
N THR A 89 11.14 10.26 7.24
CA THR A 89 9.81 9.71 7.46
C THR A 89 9.68 8.24 7.06
N GLY A 90 10.53 7.76 6.15
CA GLY A 90 10.42 6.45 5.52
C GLY A 90 9.16 6.28 4.66
N LEU A 91 8.39 7.35 4.44
CA LEU A 91 7.17 7.33 3.64
C LEU A 91 7.51 7.31 2.15
N LEU A 92 6.64 6.64 1.40
CA LEU A 92 6.79 6.48 -0.03
C LEU A 92 6.25 7.69 -0.80
N ASP A 93 6.96 8.07 -1.86
CA ASP A 93 6.53 9.04 -2.87
C ASP A 93 6.76 8.47 -4.26
N THR A 94 5.70 7.93 -4.90
CA THR A 94 5.85 7.28 -6.21
C THR A 94 6.12 8.28 -7.34
N ARG A 95 5.88 9.59 -7.13
CA ARG A 95 6.19 10.65 -8.11
C ARG A 95 7.68 10.81 -8.35
N LYS A 96 8.51 10.26 -7.47
CA LYS A 96 9.97 10.25 -7.58
C LYS A 96 10.50 9.08 -8.42
N ILE A 97 9.65 8.13 -8.81
CA ILE A 97 10.04 7.05 -9.72
C ILE A 97 10.29 7.64 -11.10
N THR A 98 11.55 7.62 -11.54
CA THR A 98 11.96 8.19 -12.82
C THR A 98 11.99 7.14 -13.93
N LYS A 99 12.13 7.58 -15.18
CA LYS A 99 12.41 6.68 -16.32
C LYS A 99 13.74 5.91 -16.18
N HIS A 100 14.62 6.34 -15.28
CA HIS A 100 15.92 5.72 -15.00
C HIS A 100 15.89 4.79 -13.78
N PHE A 101 14.70 4.53 -13.21
CA PHE A 101 14.52 3.69 -12.02
C PHE A 101 15.24 2.33 -12.10
N ALA A 102 15.27 1.71 -13.28
CA ALA A 102 15.99 0.45 -13.51
C ALA A 102 17.51 0.56 -13.26
N ASN A 103 18.12 1.70 -13.58
CA ASN A 103 19.54 1.96 -13.34
C ASN A 103 19.80 2.36 -11.88
N GLU A 104 18.79 2.93 -11.24
CA GLU A 104 18.80 3.42 -9.87
C GLU A 104 18.69 2.29 -8.83
N VAL A 105 18.15 1.13 -9.21
CA VAL A 105 18.01 -0.07 -8.35
C VAL A 105 18.62 -1.31 -9.06
N PRO A 106 19.94 -1.36 -9.29
CA PRO A 106 20.57 -2.37 -10.14
C PRO A 106 20.76 -3.74 -9.45
N TYR A 107 20.45 -3.84 -8.14
CA TYR A 107 20.73 -5.02 -7.31
C TYR A 107 19.78 -6.21 -7.56
N ILE A 108 18.73 -6.01 -8.35
CA ILE A 108 17.69 -7.00 -8.62
C ILE A 108 17.45 -7.11 -10.13
N SER A 109 16.92 -8.24 -10.58
CA SER A 109 16.63 -8.47 -12.00
C SER A 109 15.61 -7.47 -12.52
N VAL A 110 15.58 -7.21 -13.83
CA VAL A 110 14.58 -6.33 -14.46
C VAL A 110 13.16 -6.75 -14.12
N HIS A 111 12.90 -8.05 -14.07
CA HIS A 111 11.63 -8.61 -13.63
C HIS A 111 11.31 -8.22 -12.17
N ALA A 112 12.26 -8.35 -11.24
CA ALA A 112 12.08 -7.92 -9.86
C ALA A 112 11.93 -6.39 -9.72
N GLN A 113 12.60 -5.59 -10.56
CA GLN A 113 12.41 -4.13 -10.61
C GLN A 113 10.97 -3.76 -10.99
N ARG A 114 10.34 -4.53 -11.89
CA ARG A 114 8.93 -4.35 -12.27
C ARG A 114 7.99 -4.64 -11.12
N LYS A 115 8.19 -5.79 -10.46
CA LYS A 115 7.46 -6.15 -9.24
C LYS A 115 7.65 -5.11 -8.14
N LEU A 116 8.85 -4.54 -8.01
CA LEU A 116 9.13 -3.47 -7.06
C LEU A 116 8.27 -2.24 -7.35
N ILE A 117 8.18 -1.78 -8.60
CA ILE A 117 7.31 -0.66 -8.95
C ILE A 117 5.85 -0.97 -8.56
N THR A 118 5.35 -2.16 -8.88
CA THR A 118 4.01 -2.60 -8.47
C THR A 118 3.83 -2.54 -6.95
N LEU A 119 4.81 -3.02 -6.19
CA LEU A 119 4.82 -2.96 -4.73
C LEU A 119 4.75 -1.52 -4.22
N LEU A 120 5.54 -0.62 -4.80
CA LEU A 120 5.58 0.78 -4.39
C LEU A 120 4.20 1.41 -4.58
N PHE A 121 3.60 1.33 -5.77
CA PHE A 121 2.25 1.87 -5.96
C PHE A 121 1.22 1.20 -5.03
N LEU A 122 1.35 -0.10 -4.77
CA LEU A 122 0.44 -0.80 -3.87
C LEU A 122 0.55 -0.25 -2.45
N TRP A 123 1.77 0.01 -2.00
CA TRP A 123 2.02 0.54 -0.67
C TRP A 123 1.56 2.00 -0.52
N GLU A 124 1.71 2.81 -1.57
CA GLU A 124 1.17 4.18 -1.59
C GLU A 124 -0.37 4.17 -1.51
N ALA A 125 -1.03 3.29 -2.25
CA ALA A 125 -2.48 3.12 -2.15
C ALA A 125 -2.93 2.62 -0.76
N GLU A 126 -2.09 1.83 -0.08
CA GLU A 126 -2.34 1.41 1.31
C GLU A 126 -2.22 2.58 2.29
N ASP A 127 -1.26 3.47 2.07
CA ASP A 127 -1.10 4.71 2.83
C ASP A 127 -2.34 5.60 2.73
N ASP A 128 -2.82 5.80 1.49
CA ASP A 128 -4.04 6.56 1.19
C ASP A 128 -5.26 5.94 1.85
N ARG A 129 -5.37 4.59 1.85
CA ARG A 129 -6.45 3.88 2.53
C ARG A 129 -6.45 4.17 4.03
N TRP A 130 -5.29 4.12 4.68
CA TRP A 130 -5.18 4.42 6.10
C TRP A 130 -5.52 5.88 6.42
N GLU A 131 -5.14 6.83 5.56
CA GLU A 131 -5.56 8.24 5.71
C GLU A 131 -7.07 8.42 5.55
N GLN A 132 -7.71 7.73 4.60
CA GLN A 132 -9.17 7.75 4.46
C GLN A 132 -9.87 7.18 5.70
N ILE A 133 -9.36 6.10 6.28
CA ILE A 133 -9.88 5.56 7.54
C ILE A 133 -9.73 6.59 8.66
N LYS A 134 -8.56 7.21 8.79
CA LYS A 134 -8.29 8.23 9.81
C LYS A 134 -9.20 9.45 9.66
N HIS A 135 -9.45 9.90 8.43
CA HIS A 135 -10.40 10.98 8.15
C HIS A 135 -11.82 10.61 8.61
N ARG A 136 -12.30 9.42 8.21
CA ARG A 136 -13.61 8.90 8.67
C ARG A 136 -13.70 8.83 10.19
N GLN A 137 -12.64 8.38 10.86
CA GLN A 137 -12.59 8.35 12.33
C GLN A 137 -12.69 9.73 12.96
N SER A 138 -12.04 10.74 12.39
CA SER A 138 -12.14 12.13 12.85
C SER A 138 -13.58 12.65 12.74
N GLU A 139 -14.25 12.41 11.61
CA GLU A 139 -15.64 12.81 11.42
C GLU A 139 -16.59 12.16 12.43
N TYR A 140 -16.40 10.87 12.72
CA TYR A 140 -17.21 10.17 13.72
C TYR A 140 -16.89 10.62 15.15
N ALA A 141 -15.63 10.96 15.44
CA ALA A 141 -15.25 11.50 16.75
C ALA A 141 -15.87 12.87 17.01
N GLU A 142 -15.96 13.73 16.00
CA GLU A 142 -16.67 15.01 16.09
C GLU A 142 -18.18 14.80 16.34
N LYS A 143 -18.81 13.90 15.58
CA LYS A 143 -20.23 13.53 15.77
C LYS A 143 -20.50 12.93 17.14
N GLU A 144 -19.60 12.09 17.66
CA GLU A 144 -19.67 11.53 19.01
C GLU A 144 -19.59 12.64 20.07
N ALA A 145 -18.67 13.58 19.92
CA ALA A 145 -18.52 14.71 20.83
C ALA A 145 -19.77 15.59 20.85
N ASP A 146 -20.38 15.85 19.69
CA ASP A 146 -21.60 16.66 19.60
C ASP A 146 -22.83 15.92 20.16
N ALA A 147 -22.96 14.61 19.91
CA ALA A 147 -24.02 13.79 20.50
C ALA A 147 -23.93 13.77 22.04
N ARG A 148 -22.70 13.66 22.59
CA ARG A 148 -22.48 13.76 24.04
C ARG A 148 -22.89 15.11 24.61
N LYS A 149 -22.59 16.22 23.93
CA LYS A 149 -23.02 17.57 24.36
C LYS A 149 -24.54 17.72 24.33
N ALA A 150 -25.20 17.09 23.35
CA ALA A 150 -26.66 17.08 23.23
C ALA A 150 -27.36 16.14 24.23
N GLY A 151 -26.61 15.32 24.98
CA GLY A 151 -27.16 14.32 25.91
C GLY A 151 -27.71 13.06 25.23
N ASP A 152 -27.43 12.87 23.94
CA ASP A 152 -27.86 11.68 23.18
C ASP A 152 -26.82 10.55 23.34
N VAL A 153 -26.98 9.80 24.44
CA VAL A 153 -26.07 8.70 24.82
C VAL A 153 -26.11 7.56 23.79
N ASP A 154 -27.27 7.30 23.19
CA ASP A 154 -27.44 6.22 22.22
C ASP A 154 -26.68 6.50 20.92
N MET A 155 -26.78 7.73 20.40
CA MET A 155 -26.04 8.12 19.19
C MET A 155 -24.54 8.21 19.45
N ALA A 156 -24.12 8.72 20.61
CA ALA A 156 -22.71 8.69 21.01
C ALA A 156 -22.15 7.25 21.07
N GLY A 157 -22.91 6.31 21.63
CA GLY A 157 -22.53 4.89 21.67
C GLY A 157 -22.40 4.27 20.27
N LYS A 158 -23.29 4.63 19.34
CA LYS A 158 -23.21 4.18 17.94
C LYS A 158 -21.94 4.69 17.26
N TYR A 159 -21.62 5.98 17.40
CA TYR A 159 -20.41 6.54 16.79
C TYR A 159 -19.13 5.93 17.38
N ALA A 160 -19.08 5.72 18.69
CA ALA A 160 -17.96 5.03 19.34
C ALA A 160 -17.78 3.59 18.78
N THR A 161 -18.88 2.88 18.54
CA THR A 161 -18.85 1.54 17.93
C THR A 161 -18.30 1.60 16.51
N THR A 162 -18.75 2.56 15.69
CA THR A 162 -18.23 2.75 14.33
C THR A 162 -16.74 3.09 14.30
N ILE A 163 -16.25 3.92 15.24
CA ILE A 163 -14.81 4.22 15.36
C ILE A 163 -14.02 2.93 15.64
N ALA A 164 -14.53 2.07 16.53
CA ALA A 164 -13.89 0.79 16.85
C ALA A 164 -13.91 -0.20 15.67
N GLU A 165 -14.96 -0.19 14.83
CA GLU A 165 -15.01 -0.97 13.59
C GLU A 165 -13.97 -0.48 12.57
N LEU A 166 -13.81 0.84 12.43
CA LEU A 166 -12.80 1.45 11.55
C LEU A 166 -11.36 1.11 12.01
N GLU A 167 -11.11 1.03 13.32
CA GLU A 167 -9.81 0.56 13.84
C GLU A 167 -9.53 -0.90 13.43
N LYS A 168 -10.55 -1.78 13.51
CA LYS A 168 -10.39 -3.16 13.04
C LYS A 168 -10.11 -3.21 11.54
N GLU A 169 -10.78 -2.36 10.74
CA GLU A 169 -10.58 -2.26 9.29
C GLU A 169 -9.12 -1.95 8.91
N LYS A 170 -8.37 -1.20 9.75
CA LYS A 170 -6.95 -0.93 9.50
C LYS A 170 -6.11 -2.20 9.43
N THR A 171 -6.46 -3.21 10.21
CA THR A 171 -5.71 -4.47 10.38
C THR A 171 -6.12 -5.59 9.42
N VAL A 172 -7.20 -5.40 8.66
CA VAL A 172 -7.69 -6.40 7.71
C VAL A 172 -6.67 -6.56 6.58
N ARG A 173 -6.32 -7.80 6.23
CA ARG A 173 -5.31 -8.08 5.20
C ARG A 173 -5.83 -7.74 3.79
N PRO A 174 -4.96 -7.31 2.86
CA PRO A 174 -5.35 -7.01 1.48
C PRO A 174 -6.22 -8.10 0.83
N SER A 175 -5.86 -9.37 0.96
CA SER A 175 -6.61 -10.50 0.38
C SER A 175 -8.05 -10.61 0.89
N GLN A 176 -8.28 -10.26 2.16
CA GLN A 176 -9.56 -10.40 2.86
C GLN A 176 -10.54 -9.25 2.56
N ARG A 177 -10.08 -8.17 1.92
CA ARG A 177 -10.89 -6.96 1.67
C ARG A 177 -11.81 -7.08 0.47
N SER A 178 -11.59 -8.06 -0.40
CA SER A 178 -12.33 -8.25 -1.67
C SER A 178 -13.82 -8.66 -1.53
N GLY A 179 -14.33 -8.70 -0.29
CA GLY A 179 -15.75 -8.88 0.04
C GLY A 179 -16.47 -7.64 0.60
N SER A 180 -15.77 -6.53 0.87
CA SER A 180 -16.39 -5.27 1.32
C SER A 180 -16.41 -4.27 0.17
N SER A 181 -17.36 -4.43 -0.75
CA SER A 181 -17.67 -3.38 -1.71
C SER A 181 -18.28 -2.19 -0.97
N ILE A 182 -17.59 -1.05 -1.06
CA ILE A 182 -18.23 0.27 -1.10
C ILE A 182 -18.74 0.47 -2.53
#